data_AF-A0A7X6VK41-F1
#
_entry.id   AF-A0A7X6VK41-F1
#
_cell.length_a   1.000
_cell.length_b   1.000
_cell.length_c   1.000
_cell.angle_alpha   90.00
_cell.angle_beta   90.00
_cell.angle_gamma   90.00
#
_symmetry.space_group_name_H-M   'P 1'
#
loop_
_entity.id
_entity.type
_entity.pdbx_description
1 polymer ?
#
loop_
_entity_poly.entity_id
_entity_poly.type
_entity_poly.pdbx_seq_one_letter_code
_entity_poly.pdbx_strand_id
1 'polypeptide(L)'
;THDYAIIKDGKAQEVADKGKETIEKTSQVAESKNAVTTIADFVKSKLVKGEKISSNELFVESTKAFGDTMANNAFTSKDAYDAMELGVNQFILSQDYISAEGMLKILELLPTQTKRTEGMDKFQQFSTPPSIAYLANWVANVNSSDVMLEPSAGIGGIAVFAKKDGATVYVNELDPRRLEILKNMPFDGFYNEDAEQINNILGGTIEPTVIVMNPPFSSSSERNIQNTKIGAKHIEEALKILAPNGRLVAIVGQGMSDSAPAFRDWWKKIKSEYNVLANVGIDGKNYRKYGTNFGIQMLVIDKTGATTVPTKTDFVENLSDLQEILRGFRDVRPNVQVKDDKGTEPRAVTAARKEPVESGKHGNVRERTVSDTSGTRDTGLDRDRPKQTDKPKVDTIDRGLTQQTPTASSDVVEGATSDDVARGITRDSAGASIKETSRRTGTTADRQPARRSKPRVKKVLTDSIFERYVPQPLLIKNAQSHPANISESAAMSAIEPPPITYKPNLPQSIIDNGVLSDVQLEAITYAGQSHSQTLPNKHTRGFFLGDGTGVGKGRTITGIILDNYNQGRKRAIWVSENKGLLPDAKRDVKALFGDSSLVMPFEGGKKADVSLSNDEGLL
;
A
#
# COMPACT_ATOMS: atom_id res chain seq x y z
N THR A 1 44.73 -40.61 14.71
CA THR A 1 44.25 -40.33 13.33
C THR A 1 42.81 -40.77 13.12
N HIS A 2 41.90 -40.59 14.09
CA HIS A 2 40.50 -41.01 13.96
C HIS A 2 39.47 -39.87 14.19
N ASP A 3 39.86 -38.78 14.87
CA ASP A 3 38.92 -37.78 15.38
C ASP A 3 38.62 -36.61 14.41
N TYR A 4 39.18 -36.64 13.21
CA TYR A 4 39.03 -35.57 12.20
C TYR A 4 38.01 -35.88 11.09
N ALA A 5 37.35 -37.05 11.12
CA ALA A 5 36.32 -37.41 10.15
C ALA A 5 34.94 -36.82 10.49
N ILE A 6 34.50 -37.03 11.74
CA ILE A 6 33.10 -36.89 12.19
C ILE A 6 32.53 -35.46 11.99
N ILE A 7 33.38 -34.43 12.06
CA ILE A 7 32.93 -33.02 12.02
C ILE A 7 32.59 -32.54 10.59
N LYS A 8 33.07 -33.22 9.54
CA LYS A 8 32.73 -32.84 8.15
C LYS A 8 31.36 -33.35 7.71
N ASP A 9 30.98 -34.56 8.12
CA ASP A 9 29.74 -35.19 7.65
C ASP A 9 28.49 -34.45 8.17
N GLY A 10 28.50 -34.00 9.42
CA GLY A 10 27.36 -33.27 10.01
C GLY A 10 26.99 -31.98 9.25
N LYS A 11 27.98 -31.19 8.81
CA LYS A 11 27.72 -29.98 7.99
C LYS A 11 27.34 -30.31 6.54
N ALA A 12 27.74 -31.48 6.01
CA ALA A 12 27.25 -31.95 4.73
C ALA A 12 25.79 -32.41 4.80
N GLN A 13 25.41 -33.13 5.87
CA GLN A 13 24.01 -33.51 6.13
C GLN A 13 23.11 -32.31 6.32
N GLU A 14 23.49 -31.31 7.14
CA GLU A 14 22.63 -30.14 7.39
C GLU A 14 22.31 -29.34 6.11
N VAL A 15 23.26 -29.26 5.17
CA VAL A 15 23.05 -28.63 3.85
C VAL A 15 22.24 -29.54 2.92
N ALA A 16 22.48 -30.85 2.95
CA ALA A 16 21.72 -31.81 2.15
C ALA A 16 20.25 -31.89 2.58
N ASP A 17 19.96 -31.85 3.89
CA ASP A 17 18.61 -31.94 4.44
C ASP A 17 17.83 -30.62 4.24
N LYS A 18 18.47 -29.46 4.35
CA LYS A 18 17.87 -28.17 3.90
C LYS A 18 17.62 -28.15 2.39
N GLY A 19 18.47 -28.81 1.61
CA GLY A 19 18.27 -29.07 0.18
C GLY A 19 17.02 -29.92 -0.07
N LYS A 20 16.89 -31.07 0.61
CA LYS A 20 15.69 -31.94 0.55
C LYS A 20 14.43 -31.19 0.94
N GLU A 21 14.42 -30.50 2.08
CA GLU A 21 13.25 -29.77 2.59
C GLU A 21 12.77 -28.70 1.58
N THR A 22 13.70 -28.05 0.88
CA THR A 22 13.38 -27.09 -0.19
C THR A 22 12.81 -27.79 -1.43
N ILE A 23 13.37 -28.95 -1.81
CA ILE A 23 12.89 -29.76 -2.94
C ILE A 23 11.50 -30.35 -2.64
N GLU A 24 11.29 -30.94 -1.46
CA GLU A 24 10.02 -31.51 -1.01
C GLU A 24 8.91 -30.45 -0.98
N LYS A 25 9.17 -29.26 -0.43
CA LYS A 25 8.23 -28.13 -0.48
C LYS A 25 7.92 -27.70 -1.92
N THR A 26 8.91 -27.73 -2.82
CA THR A 26 8.70 -27.40 -4.24
C THR A 26 7.84 -28.46 -4.95
N SER A 27 8.09 -29.75 -4.68
CA SER A 27 7.31 -30.87 -5.21
C SER A 27 5.86 -30.84 -4.70
N GLN A 28 5.64 -30.66 -3.40
CA GLN A 28 4.29 -30.58 -2.80
C GLN A 28 3.48 -29.41 -3.36
N VAL A 29 4.11 -28.27 -3.66
CA VAL A 29 3.45 -27.13 -4.34
C VAL A 29 3.10 -27.46 -5.79
N ALA A 30 3.94 -28.20 -6.51
CA ALA A 30 3.64 -28.65 -7.87
C ALA A 30 2.52 -29.71 -7.91
N GLU A 31 2.53 -30.68 -6.98
CA GLU A 31 1.54 -31.74 -6.84
C GLU A 31 0.17 -31.18 -6.42
N SER A 32 0.12 -30.30 -5.41
CA SER A 32 -1.13 -29.66 -5.00
C SER A 32 -1.72 -28.74 -6.09
N LYS A 33 -0.89 -28.07 -6.90
CA LYS A 33 -1.37 -27.29 -8.05
C LYS A 33 -2.01 -28.19 -9.12
N ASN A 34 -1.42 -29.36 -9.39
CA ASN A 34 -1.97 -30.37 -10.29
C ASN A 34 -3.28 -31.00 -9.75
N ALA A 35 -3.36 -31.22 -8.43
CA ALA A 35 -4.57 -31.71 -7.77
C ALA A 35 -5.75 -30.71 -7.95
N VAL A 36 -5.50 -29.42 -7.72
CA VAL A 36 -6.50 -28.36 -7.89
C VAL A 36 -7.01 -28.27 -9.33
N THR A 37 -6.12 -28.31 -10.33
CA THR A 37 -6.55 -28.30 -11.74
C THR A 37 -7.34 -29.56 -12.12
N THR A 38 -6.96 -30.73 -11.60
CA THR A 38 -7.68 -32.00 -11.83
C THR A 38 -9.13 -31.94 -11.30
N ILE A 39 -9.34 -31.36 -10.11
CA ILE A 39 -10.67 -31.16 -9.53
C ILE A 39 -11.47 -30.13 -10.33
N ALA A 40 -10.84 -29.04 -10.78
CA ALA A 40 -11.47 -28.01 -11.60
C ALA A 40 -11.97 -28.57 -12.95
N ASP A 41 -11.14 -29.35 -13.65
CA ASP A 41 -11.53 -30.01 -14.91
C ASP A 41 -12.65 -31.04 -14.72
N PHE A 42 -12.65 -31.80 -13.61
CA PHE A 42 -13.78 -32.67 -13.25
C PHE A 42 -15.09 -31.87 -13.08
N VAL A 43 -15.06 -30.77 -12.31
CA VAL A 43 -16.23 -29.91 -12.08
C VAL A 43 -16.72 -29.28 -13.38
N LYS A 44 -15.80 -28.75 -14.20
CA LYS A 44 -16.11 -28.22 -15.54
C LYS A 44 -16.76 -29.28 -16.43
N SER A 45 -16.21 -30.48 -16.49
CA SER A 45 -16.72 -31.61 -17.28
C SER A 45 -18.13 -32.04 -16.86
N LYS A 46 -18.42 -32.05 -15.54
CA LYS A 46 -19.76 -32.26 -14.99
C LYS A 46 -20.74 -31.17 -15.42
N LEU A 47 -20.36 -29.90 -15.27
CA LEU A 47 -21.23 -28.76 -15.61
C LEU A 47 -21.53 -28.66 -17.11
N VAL A 48 -20.56 -28.94 -17.99
CA VAL A 48 -20.77 -29.00 -19.46
C VAL A 48 -21.83 -30.05 -19.85
N LYS A 49 -21.96 -31.13 -19.08
CA LYS A 49 -22.97 -32.18 -19.31
C LYS A 49 -24.31 -31.92 -18.59
N GLY A 50 -24.42 -30.84 -17.82
CA GLY A 50 -25.55 -30.60 -16.92
C GLY A 50 -25.65 -31.61 -15.77
N GLU A 51 -24.57 -32.35 -15.47
CA GLU A 51 -24.57 -33.34 -14.39
C GLU A 51 -24.47 -32.66 -13.02
N LYS A 52 -25.28 -33.15 -12.07
CA LYS A 52 -25.18 -32.75 -10.67
C LYS A 52 -23.91 -33.30 -10.02
N ILE A 53 -23.33 -32.52 -9.12
CA ILE A 53 -22.15 -32.87 -8.34
C ILE A 53 -22.56 -32.98 -6.87
N SER A 54 -22.55 -34.19 -6.32
CA SER A 54 -22.75 -34.38 -4.88
C SER A 54 -21.52 -33.96 -4.08
N SER A 55 -21.72 -33.63 -2.80
CA SER A 55 -20.61 -33.36 -1.87
C SER A 55 -19.69 -34.59 -1.75
N ASN A 56 -20.24 -35.80 -1.81
CA ASN A 56 -19.46 -37.04 -1.79
C ASN A 56 -18.56 -37.19 -3.03
N GLU A 57 -19.09 -36.97 -4.24
CA GLU A 57 -18.27 -36.97 -5.47
C GLU A 57 -17.13 -35.97 -5.39
N LEU A 58 -17.39 -34.71 -5.00
CA LEU A 58 -16.35 -33.69 -4.88
C LEU A 58 -15.23 -34.11 -3.92
N PHE A 59 -15.57 -34.66 -2.75
CA PHE A 59 -14.56 -35.12 -1.78
C PHE A 59 -13.85 -36.42 -2.19
N VAL A 60 -14.50 -37.30 -2.96
CA VAL A 60 -13.88 -38.51 -3.54
C VAL A 60 -12.89 -38.13 -4.65
N GLU A 61 -13.26 -37.26 -5.59
CA GLU A 61 -12.33 -36.81 -6.62
C GLU A 61 -11.19 -35.97 -6.03
N SER A 62 -11.46 -35.16 -5.00
CA SER A 62 -10.38 -34.45 -4.27
C SER A 62 -9.41 -35.43 -3.60
N THR A 63 -9.90 -36.50 -2.98
CA THR A 63 -9.04 -37.54 -2.36
C THR A 63 -8.16 -38.25 -3.40
N LYS A 64 -8.67 -38.49 -4.61
CA LYS A 64 -7.85 -39.03 -5.70
C LYS A 64 -6.79 -38.03 -6.19
N ALA A 65 -7.19 -36.76 -6.34
CA ALA A 65 -6.34 -35.71 -6.89
C ALA A 65 -5.19 -35.32 -5.96
N PHE A 66 -5.45 -35.24 -4.64
CA PHE A 66 -4.44 -35.01 -3.61
C PHE A 66 -3.72 -36.29 -3.13
N GLY A 67 -4.03 -37.45 -3.71
CA GLY A 67 -3.41 -38.75 -3.42
C GLY A 67 -3.82 -39.41 -2.09
N ASP A 68 -4.29 -38.64 -1.11
CA ASP A 68 -4.73 -39.13 0.20
C ASP A 68 -5.89 -38.26 0.78
N THR A 69 -6.42 -38.66 1.93
CA THR A 69 -7.63 -38.15 2.56
C THR A 69 -7.39 -36.90 3.42
N MET A 70 -8.45 -36.12 3.65
CA MET A 70 -8.45 -35.03 4.64
C MET A 70 -8.13 -35.51 6.07
N ALA A 71 -8.37 -36.79 6.41
CA ALA A 71 -8.05 -37.33 7.73
C ALA A 71 -6.54 -37.41 7.99
N ASN A 72 -5.75 -37.54 6.92
CA ASN A 72 -4.29 -37.50 6.94
C ASN A 72 -3.75 -36.08 6.63
N ASN A 73 -4.62 -35.06 6.64
CA ASN A 73 -4.33 -33.66 6.34
C ASN A 73 -3.82 -33.37 4.91
N ALA A 74 -4.03 -34.28 3.95
CA ALA A 74 -3.58 -34.09 2.56
C ALA A 74 -4.22 -32.89 1.85
N PHE A 75 -5.45 -32.53 2.24
CA PHE A 75 -6.17 -31.33 1.80
C PHE A 75 -7.26 -30.94 2.81
N THR A 76 -7.80 -29.73 2.71
CA THR A 76 -8.91 -29.24 3.54
C THR A 76 -10.22 -29.10 2.75
N SER A 77 -11.34 -28.84 3.43
CA SER A 77 -12.58 -28.46 2.75
C SER A 77 -12.46 -27.16 1.94
N LYS A 78 -11.60 -26.21 2.35
CA LYS A 78 -11.36 -24.97 1.59
C LYS A 78 -10.71 -25.26 0.24
N ASP A 79 -9.77 -26.20 0.18
CA ASP A 79 -9.06 -26.55 -1.06
C ASP A 79 -9.99 -27.23 -2.07
N ALA A 80 -10.87 -28.14 -1.62
CA ALA A 80 -11.88 -28.76 -2.46
C ALA A 80 -12.92 -27.75 -2.99
N TYR A 81 -13.30 -26.74 -2.19
CA TYR A 81 -14.23 -25.69 -2.62
C TYR A 81 -13.57 -24.62 -3.50
N ASP A 82 -12.35 -24.17 -3.21
CA ASP A 82 -11.58 -23.27 -4.09
C ASP A 82 -11.33 -23.91 -5.47
N ALA A 83 -11.00 -25.21 -5.52
CA ALA A 83 -10.82 -25.94 -6.78
C ALA A 83 -12.14 -26.14 -7.55
N MET A 84 -13.26 -26.35 -6.84
CA MET A 84 -14.59 -26.36 -7.45
C MET A 84 -14.96 -24.99 -8.04
N GLU A 85 -14.64 -23.90 -7.35
CA GLU A 85 -14.87 -22.54 -7.84
C GLU A 85 -14.02 -22.23 -9.07
N LEU A 86 -12.76 -22.70 -9.14
CA LEU A 86 -11.96 -22.65 -10.35
C LEU A 86 -12.64 -23.39 -11.52
N GLY A 87 -13.17 -24.60 -11.30
CA GLY A 87 -13.90 -25.36 -12.31
C GLY A 87 -15.19 -24.68 -12.80
N VAL A 88 -15.91 -24.00 -11.89
CA VAL A 88 -17.08 -23.16 -12.22
C VAL A 88 -16.66 -21.97 -13.10
N ASN A 89 -15.56 -21.30 -12.76
CA ASN A 89 -15.07 -20.15 -13.52
C ASN A 89 -14.56 -20.57 -14.91
N GLN A 90 -13.86 -21.70 -15.01
CA GLN A 90 -13.47 -22.29 -16.29
C GLN A 90 -14.67 -22.75 -17.13
N PHE A 91 -15.77 -23.19 -16.51
CA PHE A 91 -17.04 -23.47 -17.20
C PHE A 91 -17.69 -22.21 -17.74
N ILE A 92 -17.73 -21.11 -16.96
CA ILE A 92 -18.31 -19.82 -17.37
C ILE A 92 -17.58 -19.29 -18.62
N LEU A 93 -16.24 -19.33 -18.63
CA LEU A 93 -15.44 -18.92 -19.79
C LEU A 93 -15.69 -19.79 -21.05
N SER A 94 -16.11 -21.05 -20.89
CA SER A 94 -16.38 -21.94 -22.02
C SER A 94 -17.83 -21.93 -22.50
N GLN A 95 -18.69 -21.04 -22.00
CA GLN A 95 -20.04 -20.85 -22.52
C GLN A 95 -20.06 -19.71 -23.54
N ASP A 96 -20.78 -19.88 -24.65
CA ASP A 96 -21.05 -18.77 -25.58
C ASP A 96 -21.99 -17.73 -24.93
N TYR A 97 -23.08 -18.18 -24.32
CA TYR A 97 -24.12 -17.35 -23.71
C TYR A 97 -24.31 -17.68 -22.22
N ILE A 98 -24.65 -16.66 -21.43
CA ILE A 98 -24.89 -16.74 -19.98
C ILE A 98 -26.08 -15.85 -19.61
N SER A 99 -26.82 -16.24 -18.56
CA SER A 99 -27.89 -15.44 -17.96
C SER A 99 -28.01 -15.70 -16.46
N ALA A 100 -28.74 -14.85 -15.73
CA ALA A 100 -28.99 -15.03 -14.31
C ALA A 100 -29.68 -16.39 -14.01
N GLU A 101 -30.65 -16.76 -14.85
CA GLU A 101 -31.35 -18.06 -14.80
C GLU A 101 -30.39 -19.23 -15.06
N GLY A 102 -29.44 -19.07 -15.98
CA GLY A 102 -28.38 -20.05 -16.24
C GLY A 102 -27.50 -20.24 -15.01
N MET A 103 -27.05 -19.15 -14.38
CA MET A 103 -26.22 -19.21 -13.17
C MET A 103 -26.99 -19.78 -11.96
N LEU A 104 -28.31 -19.55 -11.86
CA LEU A 104 -29.16 -20.21 -10.87
C LEU A 104 -29.24 -21.74 -11.11
N LYS A 105 -29.38 -22.20 -12.35
CA LYS A 105 -29.34 -23.64 -12.68
C LYS A 105 -27.99 -24.27 -12.36
N ILE A 106 -26.87 -23.58 -12.64
CA ILE A 106 -25.53 -24.05 -12.25
C ILE A 106 -25.41 -24.17 -10.72
N LEU A 107 -25.94 -23.21 -9.95
CA LEU A 107 -26.00 -23.30 -8.49
C LEU A 107 -26.77 -24.52 -7.99
N GLU A 108 -27.79 -25.01 -8.69
CA GLU A 108 -28.52 -26.22 -8.30
C GLU A 108 -27.68 -27.50 -8.47
N LEU A 109 -26.84 -27.57 -9.51
CA LEU A 109 -25.94 -28.69 -9.80
C LEU A 109 -24.79 -28.81 -8.78
N LEU A 110 -24.32 -27.71 -8.21
CA LEU A 110 -23.19 -27.69 -7.27
C LEU A 110 -23.56 -28.22 -5.86
N PRO A 111 -22.62 -28.80 -5.10
CA PRO A 111 -22.82 -29.13 -3.69
C PRO A 111 -22.90 -27.86 -2.82
N THR A 112 -23.57 -27.96 -1.68
CA THR A 112 -23.56 -26.89 -0.66
C THR A 112 -22.23 -26.92 0.12
N GLN A 113 -21.61 -25.77 0.32
CA GLN A 113 -20.39 -25.61 1.12
C GLN A 113 -20.71 -25.69 2.63
N THR A 114 -20.86 -26.90 3.17
CA THR A 114 -21.30 -27.13 4.57
C THR A 114 -20.16 -27.38 5.57
N LYS A 115 -18.99 -27.86 5.12
CA LYS A 115 -17.89 -28.26 6.02
C LYS A 115 -17.04 -27.06 6.43
N ARG A 116 -17.45 -26.39 7.52
CA ARG A 116 -16.69 -25.29 8.13
C ARG A 116 -15.43 -25.80 8.83
N THR A 117 -14.35 -25.02 8.73
CA THR A 117 -13.13 -25.14 9.57
C THR A 117 -13.01 -23.91 10.47
N GLU A 118 -12.28 -24.03 11.58
CA GLU A 118 -12.17 -22.97 12.61
C GLU A 118 -11.56 -21.64 12.09
N GLY A 119 -10.92 -21.64 10.93
CA GLY A 119 -10.44 -20.43 10.26
C GLY A 119 -11.52 -19.61 9.57
N MET A 120 -12.67 -20.20 9.22
CA MET A 120 -13.69 -19.51 8.39
C MET A 120 -14.37 -18.35 9.12
N ASP A 121 -14.69 -18.53 10.40
CA ASP A 121 -15.37 -17.50 11.20
C ASP A 121 -14.45 -16.31 11.56
N LYS A 122 -13.12 -16.45 11.46
CA LYS A 122 -12.14 -15.38 11.72
C LYS A 122 -11.97 -14.39 10.57
N PHE A 123 -12.26 -14.81 9.33
CA PHE A 123 -11.96 -14.01 8.13
C PHE A 123 -13.17 -13.61 7.28
N GLN A 124 -14.32 -14.29 7.43
CA GLN A 124 -15.56 -14.01 6.67
C GLN A 124 -15.38 -13.99 5.12
N GLN A 125 -14.35 -14.70 4.61
CA GLN A 125 -14.04 -14.85 3.18
C GLN A 125 -15.04 -15.80 2.48
N PHE A 126 -16.33 -15.46 2.47
CA PHE A 126 -17.35 -16.20 1.73
C PHE A 126 -17.27 -15.85 0.25
N SER A 127 -16.96 -16.83 -0.60
CA SER A 127 -16.97 -16.66 -2.06
C SER A 127 -18.36 -16.28 -2.58
N THR A 128 -18.36 -15.49 -3.66
CA THR A 128 -19.58 -14.96 -4.27
C THR A 128 -20.29 -16.03 -5.11
N PRO A 129 -21.59 -16.32 -4.88
CA PRO A 129 -22.36 -17.21 -5.74
C PRO A 129 -22.41 -16.70 -7.19
N PRO A 130 -22.24 -17.56 -8.22
CA PRO A 130 -22.22 -17.15 -9.63
C PRO A 130 -23.41 -16.33 -10.11
N SER A 131 -24.61 -16.52 -9.56
CA SER A 131 -25.79 -15.70 -9.89
C SER A 131 -25.69 -14.26 -9.41
N ILE A 132 -25.09 -14.03 -8.24
CA ILE A 132 -24.88 -12.70 -7.66
C ILE A 132 -23.68 -12.02 -8.33
N ALA A 133 -22.61 -12.77 -8.59
CA ALA A 133 -21.45 -12.31 -9.35
C ALA A 133 -21.80 -11.91 -10.79
N TYR A 134 -22.66 -12.70 -11.45
CA TYR A 134 -23.24 -12.34 -12.76
C TYR A 134 -24.01 -11.02 -12.68
N LEU A 135 -24.94 -10.87 -11.73
CA LEU A 135 -25.75 -9.65 -11.65
C LEU A 135 -24.93 -8.40 -11.30
N ALA A 136 -23.88 -8.53 -10.49
CA ALA A 136 -22.93 -7.45 -10.21
C ALA A 136 -22.19 -6.98 -11.49
N ASN A 137 -21.69 -7.90 -12.32
CA ASN A 137 -21.09 -7.54 -13.61
C ASN A 137 -22.13 -7.01 -14.61
N TRP A 138 -23.34 -7.59 -14.61
CA TRP A 138 -24.43 -7.20 -15.50
C TRP A 138 -24.84 -5.74 -15.28
N VAL A 139 -24.98 -5.27 -14.03
CA VAL A 139 -25.26 -3.84 -13.73
C VAL A 139 -24.01 -2.96 -13.85
N ALA A 140 -22.81 -3.51 -13.66
CA ALA A 140 -21.55 -2.83 -13.98
C ALA A 140 -21.42 -2.54 -15.49
N ASN A 141 -22.15 -3.27 -16.34
CA ASN A 141 -22.21 -3.09 -17.79
C ASN A 141 -20.82 -3.07 -18.42
N VAL A 142 -20.04 -4.11 -18.14
CA VAL A 142 -18.66 -4.28 -18.62
C VAL A 142 -18.66 -4.55 -20.13
N ASN A 143 -17.65 -4.06 -20.84
CA ASN A 143 -17.45 -4.31 -22.27
C ASN A 143 -15.95 -4.41 -22.63
N SER A 144 -15.62 -4.75 -23.87
CA SER A 144 -14.22 -4.97 -24.30
C SER A 144 -13.33 -3.72 -24.37
N SER A 145 -13.88 -2.50 -24.21
CA SER A 145 -13.07 -1.29 -24.00
C SER A 145 -12.73 -1.01 -22.53
N ASP A 146 -13.27 -1.78 -21.58
CA ASP A 146 -13.06 -1.57 -20.16
C ASP A 146 -11.72 -2.13 -19.64
N VAL A 147 -11.18 -1.43 -18.64
CA VAL A 147 -10.22 -1.97 -17.68
C VAL A 147 -10.97 -2.25 -16.37
N MET A 148 -11.18 -3.52 -16.05
CA MET A 148 -11.87 -3.96 -14.84
C MET A 148 -10.86 -4.39 -13.77
N LEU A 149 -11.12 -4.01 -12.52
CA LEU A 149 -10.36 -4.46 -11.34
C LEU A 149 -11.29 -5.15 -10.34
N GLU A 150 -10.88 -6.33 -9.85
CA GLU A 150 -11.43 -6.96 -8.64
C GLU A 150 -10.38 -6.88 -7.50
N PRO A 151 -10.51 -5.97 -6.51
CA PRO A 151 -9.53 -5.78 -5.44
C PRO A 151 -9.45 -6.92 -4.40
N SER A 152 -10.38 -7.87 -4.42
CA SER A 152 -10.55 -8.93 -3.42
C SER A 152 -11.12 -10.20 -4.06
N ALA A 153 -10.34 -10.80 -4.97
CA ALA A 153 -10.85 -11.67 -6.02
C ALA A 153 -11.15 -13.12 -5.62
N GLY A 154 -10.54 -13.64 -4.56
CA GLY A 154 -10.60 -15.06 -4.23
C GLY A 154 -10.09 -15.92 -5.40
N ILE A 155 -11.00 -16.69 -6.01
CA ILE A 155 -10.73 -17.53 -7.19
C ILE A 155 -11.20 -16.87 -8.51
N GLY A 156 -11.57 -15.58 -8.47
CA GLY A 156 -11.92 -14.76 -9.64
C GLY A 156 -13.39 -14.89 -10.06
N GLY A 157 -14.27 -15.25 -9.12
CA GLY A 157 -15.68 -15.55 -9.38
C GLY A 157 -16.52 -14.36 -9.86
N ILE A 158 -16.04 -13.13 -9.67
CA ILE A 158 -16.65 -11.92 -10.26
C ILE A 158 -15.89 -11.51 -11.52
N ALA A 159 -14.55 -11.42 -11.48
CA ALA A 159 -13.68 -11.09 -12.60
C ALA A 159 -13.87 -11.98 -13.84
N VAL A 160 -14.26 -13.24 -13.69
CA VAL A 160 -14.50 -14.17 -14.79
C VAL A 160 -15.54 -13.67 -15.81
N PHE A 161 -16.57 -12.95 -15.36
CA PHE A 161 -17.60 -12.41 -16.23
C PHE A 161 -17.06 -11.23 -17.06
N ALA A 162 -16.38 -10.27 -16.42
CA ALA A 162 -15.69 -9.19 -17.11
C ALA A 162 -14.68 -9.70 -18.17
N LYS A 163 -13.97 -10.80 -17.88
CA LYS A 163 -13.03 -11.41 -18.84
C LYS A 163 -13.76 -12.11 -20.00
N LYS A 164 -14.91 -12.75 -19.75
CA LYS A 164 -15.77 -13.30 -20.80
C LYS A 164 -16.33 -12.20 -21.72
N ASP A 165 -16.68 -11.04 -21.17
CA ASP A 165 -17.19 -9.88 -21.93
C ASP A 165 -16.05 -9.10 -22.64
N GLY A 166 -14.83 -9.63 -22.60
CA GLY A 166 -13.68 -9.17 -23.40
C GLY A 166 -12.86 -8.04 -22.81
N ALA A 167 -13.10 -7.66 -21.55
CA ALA A 167 -12.36 -6.58 -20.89
C ALA A 167 -10.87 -6.94 -20.62
N THR A 168 -10.08 -5.91 -20.34
CA THR A 168 -8.79 -6.08 -19.67
C THR A 168 -9.05 -6.20 -18.17
N VAL A 169 -8.63 -7.29 -17.54
CA VAL A 169 -9.02 -7.67 -16.18
C VAL A 169 -7.81 -7.84 -15.28
N TYR A 170 -7.75 -7.01 -14.24
CA TYR A 170 -6.78 -7.09 -13.15
C TYR A 170 -7.44 -7.66 -11.88
N VAL A 171 -6.73 -8.55 -11.19
CA VAL A 171 -7.21 -9.19 -9.97
C VAL A 171 -6.21 -9.08 -8.83
N ASN A 172 -6.70 -8.83 -7.62
CA ASN A 172 -5.92 -8.80 -6.40
C ASN A 172 -6.50 -9.79 -5.38
N GLU A 173 -5.66 -10.65 -4.81
CA GLU A 173 -6.06 -11.60 -3.76
C GLU A 173 -4.96 -11.68 -2.70
N LEU A 174 -5.35 -11.59 -1.42
CA LEU A 174 -4.44 -11.48 -0.29
C LEU A 174 -3.95 -12.84 0.23
N ASP A 175 -4.79 -13.89 0.19
CA ASP A 175 -4.41 -15.28 0.52
C ASP A 175 -3.48 -15.82 -0.59
N PRO A 176 -2.17 -16.03 -0.33
CA PRO A 176 -1.23 -16.39 -1.40
C PRO A 176 -1.50 -17.76 -2.02
N ARG A 177 -2.15 -18.67 -1.28
CA ARG A 177 -2.59 -19.97 -1.81
C ARG A 177 -3.78 -19.78 -2.75
N ARG A 178 -4.76 -18.92 -2.42
CA ARG A 178 -5.83 -18.56 -3.38
C ARG A 178 -5.27 -17.89 -4.62
N LEU A 179 -4.27 -17.01 -4.47
CA LEU A 179 -3.62 -16.36 -5.61
C LEU A 179 -2.94 -17.36 -6.58
N GLU A 180 -2.33 -18.45 -6.08
CA GLU A 180 -1.79 -19.51 -6.94
C GLU A 180 -2.86 -20.36 -7.64
N ILE A 181 -4.06 -20.46 -7.08
CA ILE A 181 -5.24 -21.07 -7.73
C ILE A 181 -5.81 -20.11 -8.78
N LEU A 182 -5.96 -18.83 -8.43
CA LEU A 182 -6.43 -17.73 -9.28
C LEU A 182 -5.59 -17.57 -10.57
N LYS A 183 -4.27 -17.79 -10.48
CA LYS A 183 -3.33 -17.77 -11.61
C LYS A 183 -3.56 -18.85 -12.69
N ASN A 184 -4.52 -19.77 -12.51
CA ASN A 184 -4.96 -20.70 -13.56
C ASN A 184 -6.10 -20.12 -14.43
N MET A 185 -6.55 -18.88 -14.17
CA MET A 185 -7.49 -18.13 -14.99
C MET A 185 -6.76 -17.18 -15.96
N PRO A 186 -7.30 -16.87 -17.15
CA PRO A 186 -6.67 -16.01 -18.15
C PRO A 186 -6.92 -14.51 -17.88
N PHE A 187 -6.58 -14.02 -16.68
CA PHE A 187 -6.60 -12.58 -16.35
C PHE A 187 -5.29 -11.90 -16.75
N ASP A 188 -5.34 -10.58 -16.96
CA ASP A 188 -4.26 -9.82 -17.61
C ASP A 188 -3.21 -9.28 -16.61
N GLY A 189 -3.52 -9.31 -15.31
CA GLY A 189 -2.54 -9.07 -14.24
C GLY A 189 -3.03 -9.49 -12.85
N PHE A 190 -2.08 -9.89 -12.01
CA PHE A 190 -2.31 -10.52 -10.71
C PHE A 190 -1.51 -9.82 -9.61
N TYR A 191 -2.17 -9.48 -8.50
CA TYR A 191 -1.58 -8.74 -7.38
C TYR A 191 -1.84 -9.46 -6.03
N ASN A 192 -1.00 -9.19 -5.03
CA ASN A 192 -1.04 -9.79 -3.68
C ASN A 192 -1.01 -8.71 -2.58
N GLU A 193 -1.72 -7.60 -2.82
CA GLU A 193 -1.58 -6.36 -2.06
C GLU A 193 -2.72 -6.16 -1.06
N ASP A 194 -2.47 -5.36 -0.01
CA ASP A 194 -3.51 -4.93 0.91
C ASP A 194 -4.53 -4.02 0.19
N ALA A 195 -5.77 -4.49 0.12
CA ALA A 195 -6.87 -3.78 -0.52
C ALA A 195 -7.35 -2.56 0.29
N GLU A 196 -7.02 -2.43 1.58
CA GLU A 196 -7.15 -1.16 2.33
C GLU A 196 -6.17 -0.08 1.83
N GLN A 197 -5.24 -0.41 0.93
CA GLN A 197 -4.24 0.50 0.34
C GLN A 197 -4.17 0.43 -1.19
N ILE A 198 -5.11 -0.23 -1.89
CA ILE A 198 -4.98 -0.57 -3.32
C ILE A 198 -4.67 0.64 -4.22
N ASN A 199 -5.25 1.80 -3.94
CA ASN A 199 -4.98 3.06 -4.63
C ASN A 199 -3.53 3.57 -4.44
N ASN A 200 -2.97 3.37 -3.26
CA ASN A 200 -1.64 3.88 -2.91
C ASN A 200 -0.52 2.98 -3.48
N ILE A 201 -0.85 1.72 -3.80
CA ILE A 201 0.07 0.72 -4.33
C ILE A 201 -0.03 0.63 -5.87
N LEU A 202 -1.25 0.57 -6.42
CA LEU A 202 -1.49 0.38 -7.86
C LEU A 202 -1.89 1.67 -8.60
N GLY A 203 -2.11 2.79 -7.90
CA GLY A 203 -2.51 4.07 -8.51
C GLY A 203 -1.44 4.63 -9.44
N GLY A 204 -1.80 4.79 -10.72
CA GLY A 204 -0.85 5.18 -11.78
C GLY A 204 -0.04 4.02 -12.36
N THR A 205 -0.27 2.78 -11.89
CA THR A 205 0.14 1.53 -12.56
C THR A 205 -1.02 0.96 -13.38
N ILE A 206 -2.25 1.06 -12.86
CA ILE A 206 -3.50 0.77 -13.58
C ILE A 206 -4.50 1.91 -13.37
N GLU A 207 -5.39 2.13 -14.33
CA GLU A 207 -6.50 3.10 -14.27
C GLU A 207 -7.81 2.38 -14.65
N PRO A 208 -8.45 1.67 -13.69
CA PRO A 208 -9.65 0.87 -13.96
C PRO A 208 -10.86 1.74 -14.27
N THR A 209 -11.53 1.45 -15.38
CA THR A 209 -12.82 2.06 -15.77
C THR A 209 -14.00 1.41 -15.04
N VAL A 210 -13.84 0.17 -14.58
CA VAL A 210 -14.80 -0.57 -13.76
C VAL A 210 -14.12 -1.16 -12.52
N ILE A 211 -14.84 -1.17 -11.41
CA ILE A 211 -14.55 -2.05 -10.28
C ILE A 211 -15.80 -2.87 -9.97
N VAL A 212 -15.65 -4.18 -9.86
CA VAL A 212 -16.72 -5.08 -9.36
C VAL A 212 -16.12 -5.93 -8.25
N MET A 213 -16.71 -5.90 -7.05
CA MET A 213 -16.04 -6.40 -5.84
C MET A 213 -16.98 -6.94 -4.76
N ASN A 214 -16.46 -7.88 -3.96
CA ASN A 214 -17.08 -8.38 -2.72
C ASN A 214 -16.05 -8.27 -1.57
N PRO A 215 -15.83 -7.07 -1.00
CA PRO A 215 -14.86 -6.87 0.08
C PRO A 215 -15.25 -7.59 1.38
N PRO A 216 -14.28 -7.95 2.25
CA PRO A 216 -14.55 -8.67 3.49
C PRO A 216 -15.49 -7.89 4.42
N PHE A 217 -16.55 -8.55 4.87
CA PHE A 217 -17.60 -7.91 5.67
C PHE A 217 -17.13 -7.50 7.08
N SER A 218 -16.28 -8.31 7.73
CA SER A 218 -15.40 -7.85 8.81
C SER A 218 -14.22 -8.80 9.05
N SER A 219 -13.00 -8.24 9.08
CA SER A 219 -11.79 -8.71 9.80
C SER A 219 -10.54 -8.03 9.21
N SER A 220 -9.52 -7.81 10.04
CA SER A 220 -8.14 -7.60 9.57
C SER A 220 -7.26 -8.65 10.24
N SER A 221 -6.44 -9.35 9.45
CA SER A 221 -5.69 -10.55 9.87
C SER A 221 -4.68 -10.29 10.99
N GLU A 222 -4.12 -9.09 11.05
CA GLU A 222 -2.99 -8.77 11.92
C GLU A 222 -3.38 -8.27 13.33
N ARG A 223 -4.64 -7.87 13.56
CA ARG A 223 -4.98 -7.01 14.72
C ARG A 223 -6.08 -7.51 15.66
N ASN A 224 -6.72 -8.65 15.40
CA ASN A 224 -7.80 -9.20 16.26
C ASN A 224 -9.00 -8.27 16.55
N ILE A 225 -9.13 -7.13 15.85
CA ILE A 225 -10.22 -6.17 16.02
C ILE A 225 -11.30 -6.45 14.98
N GLN A 226 -12.53 -6.72 15.43
CA GLN A 226 -13.72 -6.74 14.58
C GLN A 226 -14.11 -5.31 14.17
N ASN A 227 -13.44 -4.77 13.15
CA ASN A 227 -13.78 -3.48 12.57
C ASN A 227 -14.74 -3.68 11.37
N THR A 228 -16.02 -3.37 11.57
CA THR A 228 -17.05 -3.41 10.51
C THR A 228 -16.83 -2.40 9.39
N LYS A 229 -15.90 -1.43 9.56
CA LYS A 229 -15.60 -0.40 8.55
C LYS A 229 -14.57 -0.84 7.51
N ILE A 230 -14.05 -2.08 7.56
CA ILE A 230 -13.05 -2.57 6.60
C ILE A 230 -13.65 -2.63 5.18
N GLY A 231 -14.84 -3.20 4.99
CA GLY A 231 -15.52 -3.17 3.69
C GLY A 231 -15.73 -1.75 3.12
N ALA A 232 -16.05 -0.78 3.99
CA ALA A 232 -16.16 0.63 3.63
C ALA A 232 -14.79 1.25 3.24
N LYS A 233 -13.70 0.86 3.90
CA LYS A 233 -12.33 1.29 3.60
C LYS A 233 -11.82 0.72 2.27
N HIS A 234 -12.13 -0.53 1.95
CA HIS A 234 -11.86 -1.10 0.63
C HIS A 234 -12.61 -0.32 -0.47
N ILE A 235 -13.88 0.04 -0.24
CA ILE A 235 -14.66 0.87 -1.18
C ILE A 235 -14.04 2.28 -1.31
N GLU A 236 -13.55 2.89 -0.24
CA GLU A 236 -12.88 4.20 -0.32
C GLU A 236 -11.61 4.19 -1.20
N GLU A 237 -10.74 3.17 -1.09
CA GLU A 237 -9.57 3.11 -1.97
C GLU A 237 -9.94 2.70 -3.40
N ALA A 238 -10.93 1.81 -3.57
CA ALA A 238 -11.46 1.45 -4.88
C ALA A 238 -12.01 2.69 -5.63
N LEU A 239 -12.81 3.52 -4.96
CA LEU A 239 -13.34 4.77 -5.53
C LEU A 239 -12.24 5.79 -5.88
N LYS A 240 -11.08 5.77 -5.21
CA LYS A 240 -9.95 6.63 -5.56
C LYS A 240 -9.23 6.17 -6.83
N ILE A 241 -8.92 4.88 -6.96
CA ILE A 241 -8.19 4.36 -8.14
C ILE A 241 -9.06 4.28 -9.40
N LEU A 242 -10.38 4.14 -9.24
CA LEU A 242 -11.37 4.18 -10.33
C LEU A 242 -11.19 5.43 -11.22
N ALA A 243 -11.23 5.26 -12.53
CA ALA A 243 -11.11 6.33 -13.51
C ALA A 243 -12.25 7.39 -13.38
N PRO A 244 -12.04 8.65 -13.78
CA PRO A 244 -13.13 9.63 -13.91
C PRO A 244 -14.26 9.11 -14.80
N ASN A 245 -15.51 9.30 -14.37
CA ASN A 245 -16.73 8.69 -14.97
C ASN A 245 -16.80 7.15 -14.93
N GLY A 246 -15.84 6.47 -14.29
CA GLY A 246 -15.89 5.02 -14.08
C GLY A 246 -16.97 4.59 -13.09
N ARG A 247 -17.30 3.29 -13.10
CA ARG A 247 -18.33 2.67 -12.26
C ARG A 247 -17.74 1.69 -11.26
N LEU A 248 -18.19 1.77 -10.01
CA LEU A 248 -17.98 0.74 -8.99
C LEU A 248 -19.31 0.03 -8.68
N VAL A 249 -19.26 -1.29 -8.65
CA VAL A 249 -20.33 -2.16 -8.13
C VAL A 249 -19.77 -3.00 -6.99
N ALA A 250 -20.39 -2.92 -5.82
CA ALA A 250 -19.91 -3.63 -4.63
C ALA A 250 -21.01 -4.45 -3.96
N ILE A 251 -20.65 -5.66 -3.55
CA ILE A 251 -21.43 -6.53 -2.69
C ILE A 251 -20.93 -6.35 -1.26
N VAL A 252 -21.80 -5.98 -0.33
CA VAL A 252 -21.44 -5.74 1.09
C VAL A 252 -22.48 -6.32 2.03
N GLY A 253 -22.14 -6.58 3.29
CA GLY A 253 -23.12 -7.05 4.28
C GLY A 253 -24.28 -6.05 4.50
N GLN A 254 -25.47 -6.56 4.83
CA GLN A 254 -26.72 -5.80 5.00
C GLN A 254 -26.57 -4.55 5.89
N GLY A 255 -25.66 -4.58 6.88
CA GLY A 255 -25.36 -3.46 7.78
C GLY A 255 -24.81 -2.20 7.12
N MET A 256 -24.46 -2.23 5.83
CA MET A 256 -24.11 -1.04 5.02
C MET A 256 -25.31 -0.48 4.21
N SER A 257 -26.55 -0.78 4.59
CA SER A 257 -27.74 -0.16 3.98
C SER A 257 -27.66 1.37 4.01
N ASP A 258 -28.37 2.03 3.10
CA ASP A 258 -28.35 3.49 2.98
C ASP A 258 -28.85 4.20 4.26
N SER A 259 -29.77 3.54 4.96
CA SER A 259 -30.37 3.96 6.23
C SER A 259 -29.58 3.51 7.47
N ALA A 260 -28.48 2.76 7.33
CA ALA A 260 -27.77 2.16 8.46
C ALA A 260 -27.16 3.21 9.39
N PRO A 261 -27.56 3.30 10.67
CA PRO A 261 -27.05 4.34 11.58
C PRO A 261 -25.52 4.32 11.76
N ALA A 262 -24.91 3.13 11.72
CA ALA A 262 -23.46 2.93 11.84
C ALA A 262 -22.65 3.51 10.67
N PHE A 263 -23.27 3.67 9.49
CA PHE A 263 -22.63 4.18 8.27
C PHE A 263 -23.18 5.54 7.81
N ARG A 264 -24.19 6.11 8.47
CA ARG A 264 -24.81 7.40 8.10
C ARG A 264 -23.80 8.50 7.75
N ASP A 265 -22.78 8.68 8.58
CA ASP A 265 -21.80 9.76 8.40
C ASP A 265 -20.76 9.42 7.32
N TRP A 266 -20.54 8.12 7.05
CA TRP A 266 -19.75 7.63 5.90
C TRP A 266 -20.53 7.78 4.59
N TRP A 267 -21.79 7.37 4.54
CA TRP A 267 -22.68 7.59 3.39
C TRP A 267 -22.81 9.08 3.07
N LYS A 268 -22.88 9.96 4.08
CA LYS A 268 -22.86 11.42 3.88
C LYS A 268 -21.59 11.90 3.18
N LYS A 269 -20.41 11.36 3.54
CA LYS A 269 -19.13 11.63 2.86
C LYS A 269 -19.17 11.11 1.42
N ILE A 270 -19.42 9.81 1.23
CA ILE A 270 -19.43 9.17 -0.10
C ILE A 270 -20.39 9.88 -1.06
N LYS A 271 -21.61 10.20 -0.62
CA LYS A 271 -22.60 10.93 -1.45
C LYS A 271 -22.22 12.39 -1.75
N SER A 272 -21.31 12.99 -0.98
CA SER A 272 -20.77 14.33 -1.27
C SER A 272 -19.61 14.33 -2.28
N GLU A 273 -19.02 13.16 -2.56
CA GLU A 273 -17.89 12.99 -3.49
C GLU A 273 -18.28 12.22 -4.77
N TYR A 274 -19.16 11.22 -4.66
CA TYR A 274 -19.54 10.26 -5.71
C TYR A 274 -21.06 10.14 -5.88
N ASN A 275 -21.49 9.56 -7.01
CA ASN A 275 -22.89 9.44 -7.39
C ASN A 275 -23.41 8.03 -7.07
N VAL A 276 -24.00 7.87 -5.88
CA VAL A 276 -24.53 6.59 -5.38
C VAL A 276 -25.91 6.35 -5.98
N LEU A 277 -25.95 5.67 -7.12
CA LEU A 277 -27.15 5.39 -7.90
C LEU A 277 -28.09 4.44 -7.16
N ALA A 278 -27.56 3.33 -6.63
CA ALA A 278 -28.37 2.28 -6.00
C ALA A 278 -27.69 1.67 -4.77
N ASN A 279 -28.51 1.24 -3.81
CA ASN A 279 -28.14 0.48 -2.61
C ASN A 279 -29.32 -0.44 -2.27
N VAL A 280 -29.34 -1.63 -2.89
CA VAL A 280 -30.49 -2.55 -2.86
C VAL A 280 -30.17 -3.77 -2.01
N GLY A 281 -31.00 -4.05 -1.01
CA GLY A 281 -30.83 -5.19 -0.11
C GLY A 281 -31.29 -6.48 -0.76
N ILE A 282 -30.55 -7.57 -0.53
CA ILE A 282 -30.85 -8.90 -1.07
C ILE A 282 -30.88 -9.91 0.07
N ASP A 283 -31.91 -10.76 0.09
CA ASP A 283 -32.06 -11.78 1.13
C ASP A 283 -30.91 -12.80 1.14
N GLY A 284 -30.45 -13.13 2.36
CA GLY A 284 -29.31 -14.02 2.57
C GLY A 284 -29.51 -15.46 2.11
N LYS A 285 -30.74 -15.91 1.85
CA LYS A 285 -31.03 -17.24 1.25
C LYS A 285 -30.28 -17.47 -0.06
N ASN A 286 -29.95 -16.40 -0.78
CA ASN A 286 -29.20 -16.44 -2.04
C ASN A 286 -27.72 -16.84 -1.86
N TYR A 287 -27.14 -16.68 -0.66
CA TYR A 287 -25.80 -17.17 -0.30
C TYR A 287 -25.77 -18.62 0.22
N ARG A 288 -26.92 -19.24 0.50
CA ARG A 288 -27.01 -20.52 1.24
C ARG A 288 -26.17 -21.67 0.67
N LYS A 289 -25.96 -21.71 -0.66
CA LYS A 289 -25.09 -22.70 -1.33
C LYS A 289 -23.61 -22.53 -0.94
N TYR A 290 -23.18 -21.32 -0.60
CA TYR A 290 -21.83 -20.91 -0.23
C TYR A 290 -21.67 -20.77 1.31
N GLY A 291 -22.44 -21.54 2.09
CA GLY A 291 -22.20 -21.76 3.52
C GLY A 291 -22.67 -20.68 4.49
N THR A 292 -23.31 -19.61 4.00
CA THR A 292 -23.84 -18.51 4.83
C THR A 292 -25.24 -18.05 4.39
N ASN A 293 -25.97 -17.42 5.31
CA ASN A 293 -27.30 -16.83 5.09
C ASN A 293 -27.35 -15.35 5.49
N PHE A 294 -26.20 -14.65 5.54
CA PHE A 294 -26.21 -13.21 5.82
C PHE A 294 -26.82 -12.43 4.65
N GLY A 295 -27.73 -11.50 4.94
CA GLY A 295 -28.22 -10.55 3.96
C GLY A 295 -27.10 -9.63 3.48
N ILE A 296 -27.22 -9.14 2.25
CA ILE A 296 -26.25 -8.23 1.62
C ILE A 296 -26.95 -6.97 1.07
N GLN A 297 -26.15 -5.99 0.66
CA GLN A 297 -26.53 -4.92 -0.25
C GLN A 297 -25.76 -5.10 -1.58
N MET A 298 -26.39 -4.75 -2.69
CA MET A 298 -25.68 -4.45 -3.95
C MET A 298 -25.66 -2.93 -4.15
N LEU A 299 -24.45 -2.39 -4.22
CA LEU A 299 -24.17 -0.97 -4.38
C LEU A 299 -23.80 -0.67 -5.84
N VAL A 300 -24.28 0.45 -6.39
CA VAL A 300 -23.84 0.98 -7.69
C VAL A 300 -23.47 2.45 -7.51
N ILE A 301 -22.21 2.79 -7.81
CA ILE A 301 -21.62 4.12 -7.56
C ILE A 301 -20.81 4.56 -8.79
N ASP A 302 -21.15 5.71 -9.37
CA ASP A 302 -20.43 6.30 -10.50
C ASP A 302 -19.55 7.47 -10.05
N LYS A 303 -18.33 7.57 -10.62
CA LYS A 303 -17.36 8.64 -10.33
C LYS A 303 -17.62 9.88 -11.20
N THR A 304 -18.85 10.38 -11.14
CA THR A 304 -19.35 11.54 -11.88
C THR A 304 -19.57 12.79 -11.01
N GLY A 305 -18.96 12.82 -9.81
CA GLY A 305 -19.22 13.85 -8.79
C GLY A 305 -20.34 13.45 -7.82
N ALA A 306 -20.79 14.39 -6.99
CA ALA A 306 -21.70 14.14 -5.88
C ALA A 306 -23.07 13.59 -6.29
N THR A 307 -23.72 12.86 -5.36
CA THR A 307 -25.08 12.33 -5.49
C THR A 307 -26.09 13.46 -5.42
N THR A 308 -26.74 13.77 -6.56
CA THR A 308 -27.75 14.84 -6.67
C THR A 308 -29.19 14.32 -6.72
N VAL A 309 -29.38 13.06 -7.11
CA VAL A 309 -30.68 12.35 -7.15
C VAL A 309 -30.74 11.38 -5.96
N PRO A 310 -31.90 11.17 -5.30
CA PRO A 310 -32.00 10.18 -4.24
C PRO A 310 -31.60 8.78 -4.71
N THR A 311 -30.64 8.16 -4.00
CA THR A 311 -30.19 6.78 -4.22
C THR A 311 -31.37 5.82 -4.22
N LYS A 312 -31.47 4.97 -5.25
CA LYS A 312 -32.49 3.92 -5.31
C LYS A 312 -32.19 2.83 -4.27
N THR A 313 -33.02 2.81 -3.24
CA THR A 313 -33.08 1.73 -2.25
C THR A 313 -34.25 0.80 -2.54
N ASP A 314 -34.08 -0.48 -2.19
CA ASP A 314 -35.14 -1.49 -2.17
C ASP A 314 -34.71 -2.69 -1.33
N PHE A 315 -35.59 -3.68 -1.16
CA PHE A 315 -35.22 -5.01 -0.67
C PHE A 315 -35.86 -6.11 -1.52
N VAL A 316 -35.04 -7.04 -1.99
CA VAL A 316 -35.49 -8.15 -2.85
C VAL A 316 -35.16 -9.51 -2.23
N GLU A 317 -36.13 -10.40 -2.28
CA GLU A 317 -35.93 -11.80 -1.94
C GLU A 317 -35.29 -12.58 -3.10
N ASN A 318 -35.63 -12.26 -4.34
CA ASN A 318 -35.25 -13.04 -5.52
C ASN A 318 -34.39 -12.23 -6.48
N LEU A 319 -33.48 -12.91 -7.17
CA LEU A 319 -32.48 -12.26 -8.04
C LEU A 319 -33.05 -11.78 -9.39
N SER A 320 -34.24 -12.24 -9.78
CA SER A 320 -35.05 -11.66 -10.86
C SER A 320 -35.37 -10.19 -10.60
N ASP A 321 -35.90 -9.94 -9.40
CA ASP A 321 -36.48 -8.66 -8.98
C ASP A 321 -35.36 -7.60 -8.88
N LEU A 322 -34.16 -8.05 -8.45
CA LEU A 322 -32.92 -7.26 -8.49
C LEU A 322 -32.57 -6.80 -9.91
N GLN A 323 -32.68 -7.69 -10.90
CA GLN A 323 -32.31 -7.41 -12.28
C GLN A 323 -33.27 -6.40 -12.94
N GLU A 324 -34.54 -6.41 -12.56
CA GLU A 324 -35.51 -5.40 -13.01
C GLU A 324 -35.21 -4.02 -12.42
N ILE A 325 -35.02 -3.94 -11.09
CA ILE A 325 -34.69 -2.69 -10.39
C ILE A 325 -33.39 -2.07 -10.92
N LEU A 326 -32.39 -2.89 -11.21
CA LEU A 326 -31.06 -2.43 -11.62
C LEU A 326 -30.91 -2.14 -13.13
N ARG A 327 -31.86 -2.55 -13.98
CA ARG A 327 -31.80 -2.30 -15.44
C ARG A 327 -31.63 -0.82 -15.76
N GLY A 328 -32.38 0.05 -15.08
CA GLY A 328 -32.33 1.49 -15.31
C GLY A 328 -30.96 2.13 -15.04
N PHE A 329 -30.12 1.54 -14.19
CA PHE A 329 -28.77 2.04 -13.90
C PHE A 329 -27.71 1.44 -14.82
N ARG A 330 -27.88 0.17 -15.22
CA ARG A 330 -27.03 -0.52 -16.20
C ARG A 330 -26.88 0.28 -17.49
N ASP A 331 -28.02 0.62 -18.09
CA ASP A 331 -28.09 1.10 -19.47
C ASP A 331 -27.75 2.60 -19.60
N VAL A 332 -27.60 3.31 -18.48
CA VAL A 332 -27.18 4.74 -18.41
C VAL A 332 -25.74 4.92 -17.92
N ARG A 333 -24.93 3.86 -17.92
CA ARG A 333 -23.52 3.94 -17.52
C ARG A 333 -22.75 4.98 -18.37
N PRO A 334 -21.95 5.88 -17.76
CA PRO A 334 -21.08 6.78 -18.52
C PRO A 334 -20.01 6.04 -19.34
N ASN A 335 -19.78 6.50 -20.57
CA ASN A 335 -18.65 6.06 -21.38
C ASN A 335 -17.34 6.67 -20.85
N VAL A 336 -16.41 5.82 -20.39
CA VAL A 336 -15.06 6.28 -20.05
C VAL A 336 -14.22 6.34 -21.33
N GLN A 337 -13.81 7.54 -21.71
CA GLN A 337 -12.84 7.75 -22.79
C GLN A 337 -11.44 7.37 -22.28
N VAL A 338 -11.09 6.08 -22.38
CA VAL A 338 -9.72 5.61 -22.17
C VAL A 338 -8.82 6.36 -23.14
N LYS A 339 -7.75 6.99 -22.65
CA LYS A 339 -6.80 7.70 -23.51
C LYS A 339 -6.00 6.68 -24.30
N ASP A 340 -6.14 6.78 -25.62
CA ASP A 340 -5.52 5.90 -26.60
C ASP A 340 -4.02 6.24 -26.74
N ASP A 341 -3.23 5.92 -25.70
CA ASP A 341 -1.79 6.20 -25.57
C ASP A 341 -0.95 5.26 -26.47
N LYS A 342 -1.30 5.27 -27.77
CA LYS A 342 -0.67 4.53 -28.88
C LYS A 342 0.70 5.12 -29.22
N GLY A 343 1.63 4.99 -28.26
CA GLY A 343 3.00 5.49 -28.36
C GLY A 343 4.03 4.72 -27.52
N THR A 344 3.61 3.75 -26.70
CA THR A 344 4.53 2.90 -25.91
C THR A 344 4.24 1.43 -26.17
N GLU A 345 5.24 0.67 -26.63
CA GLU A 345 5.14 -0.80 -26.66
C GLU A 345 4.93 -1.35 -25.23
N PRO A 346 4.20 -2.46 -25.05
CA PRO A 346 4.04 -3.09 -23.74
C PRO A 346 5.39 -3.64 -23.26
N ARG A 347 6.14 -2.82 -22.52
CA ARG A 347 7.46 -3.15 -22.00
C ARG A 347 7.31 -4.27 -20.96
N ALA A 348 7.53 -5.50 -21.41
CA ALA A 348 7.32 -6.71 -20.64
C ALA A 348 7.89 -6.60 -19.22
N VAL A 349 7.00 -6.67 -18.22
CA VAL A 349 7.36 -6.63 -16.81
C VAL A 349 7.93 -7.99 -16.42
N THR A 350 9.23 -8.18 -16.68
CA THR A 350 9.93 -9.45 -16.41
C THR A 350 10.12 -9.66 -14.91
N ALA A 351 9.10 -10.21 -14.26
CA ALA A 351 9.15 -10.72 -12.90
C ALA A 351 10.00 -12.01 -12.82
N ALA A 352 11.34 -11.88 -12.87
CA ALA A 352 12.28 -12.92 -12.48
C ALA A 352 13.68 -12.34 -12.19
N ARG A 353 14.10 -12.36 -10.92
CA ARG A 353 15.50 -12.09 -10.53
C ARG A 353 16.35 -13.33 -10.88
N LYS A 354 16.94 -13.37 -12.07
CA LYS A 354 17.92 -14.41 -12.43
C LYS A 354 19.29 -14.09 -11.83
N GLU A 355 19.88 -15.07 -11.16
CA GLU A 355 21.29 -15.07 -10.74
C GLU A 355 22.22 -14.92 -11.97
N PRO A 356 23.32 -14.15 -11.88
CA PRO A 356 24.25 -13.99 -13.00
C PRO A 356 25.26 -15.16 -13.08
N VAL A 357 25.20 -15.93 -14.17
CA VAL A 357 26.24 -16.92 -14.51
C VAL A 357 27.39 -16.23 -15.25
N GLU A 358 28.63 -16.51 -14.86
CA GLU A 358 29.81 -16.00 -15.54
C GLU A 358 29.95 -16.55 -16.97
N SER A 359 30.17 -15.68 -17.95
CA SER A 359 30.84 -16.01 -19.20
C SER A 359 31.55 -14.77 -19.77
N GLY A 360 32.67 -14.96 -20.46
CA GLY A 360 33.65 -13.91 -20.69
C GLY A 360 33.72 -13.34 -22.11
N LYS A 361 34.11 -12.05 -22.19
CA LYS A 361 34.85 -11.35 -23.26
C LYS A 361 34.65 -11.80 -24.72
N HIS A 362 34.05 -10.91 -25.53
CA HIS A 362 34.43 -10.43 -26.88
C HIS A 362 33.13 -9.89 -27.56
N GLY A 363 33.09 -8.79 -28.32
CA GLY A 363 34.09 -7.77 -28.69
C GLY A 363 33.48 -6.73 -29.64
N ASN A 364 34.24 -5.69 -30.01
CA ASN A 364 33.97 -4.71 -31.09
C ASN A 364 32.72 -3.80 -31.02
N VAL A 365 32.95 -2.64 -30.38
CA VAL A 365 32.75 -1.28 -30.95
C VAL A 365 32.14 -1.18 -32.36
N ARG A 366 31.11 -0.32 -32.52
CA ARG A 366 30.99 0.58 -33.68
C ARG A 366 30.17 1.83 -33.36
N GLU A 367 30.71 2.99 -33.68
CA GLU A 367 30.02 4.28 -33.57
C GLU A 367 29.02 4.48 -34.73
N ARG A 368 28.02 5.35 -34.52
CA ARG A 368 27.73 6.37 -35.53
C ARG A 368 27.12 7.65 -34.97
N THR A 369 27.68 8.73 -35.48
CA THR A 369 27.43 10.16 -35.28
C THR A 369 25.97 10.64 -35.21
N VAL A 370 25.80 11.64 -34.33
CA VAL A 370 24.83 12.76 -34.37
C VAL A 370 24.53 13.30 -35.77
N SER A 371 23.33 13.83 -35.97
CA SER A 371 23.03 14.88 -36.95
C SER A 371 22.07 15.93 -36.36
N ASP A 372 22.50 17.18 -36.26
CA ASP A 372 21.66 18.30 -35.84
C ASP A 372 20.70 18.77 -36.95
N THR A 373 19.54 19.31 -36.56
CA THR A 373 18.87 20.38 -37.32
C THR A 373 18.18 21.38 -36.40
N SER A 374 18.43 22.67 -36.64
CA SER A 374 17.60 23.79 -36.20
C SER A 374 16.15 23.66 -36.68
N GLY A 375 15.13 24.26 -36.04
CA GLY A 375 15.15 25.24 -34.96
C GLY A 375 14.64 26.61 -35.44
N THR A 376 13.53 27.06 -34.87
CA THR A 376 12.89 28.36 -35.14
C THR A 376 12.45 29.03 -33.84
N ARG A 377 12.59 30.36 -33.79
CA ARG A 377 11.97 31.23 -32.77
C ARG A 377 10.78 31.94 -33.41
N ASP A 378 9.80 32.33 -32.60
CA ASP A 378 8.94 33.47 -32.92
C ASP A 378 8.62 34.25 -31.63
N THR A 379 8.27 35.54 -31.76
CA THR A 379 8.18 36.50 -30.64
C THR A 379 7.20 37.65 -30.90
N GLY A 380 6.12 37.72 -30.11
CA GLY A 380 5.20 38.88 -29.96
C GLY A 380 4.30 38.63 -28.73
N LEU A 381 4.11 39.53 -27.75
CA LEU A 381 3.58 40.92 -27.78
C LEU A 381 2.06 40.97 -28.10
N ASP A 382 1.20 41.69 -27.38
CA ASP A 382 1.28 42.39 -26.07
C ASP A 382 -0.16 42.78 -25.62
N ARG A 383 -0.40 43.07 -24.32
CA ARG A 383 -1.65 43.64 -23.72
C ARG A 383 -2.91 42.74 -23.80
N ASP A 384 -3.99 42.97 -23.03
CA ASP A 384 -4.42 44.17 -22.28
C ASP A 384 -5.10 43.87 -20.92
N ARG A 385 -5.45 44.92 -20.14
CA ARG A 385 -5.95 44.81 -18.75
C ARG A 385 -6.91 45.95 -18.29
N PRO A 386 -8.11 45.63 -17.76
CA PRO A 386 -8.90 46.54 -16.91
C PRO A 386 -8.67 46.38 -15.38
N LYS A 387 -9.25 47.29 -14.57
CA LYS A 387 -9.07 47.44 -13.11
C LYS A 387 -10.36 47.91 -12.42
N GLN A 388 -10.58 47.44 -11.17
CA GLN A 388 -11.44 48.06 -10.12
C GLN A 388 -12.95 48.20 -10.46
N THR A 389 -13.86 48.51 -9.52
CA THR A 389 -13.80 48.72 -8.05
C THR A 389 -14.55 47.56 -7.30
N ASP A 390 -15.02 47.56 -6.04
CA ASP A 390 -14.97 48.47 -4.86
C ASP A 390 -15.17 47.70 -3.52
N LYS A 391 -15.44 48.42 -2.41
CA LYS A 391 -16.02 47.90 -1.14
C LYS A 391 -17.09 48.85 -0.56
N PRO A 392 -17.96 48.34 0.32
CA PRO A 392 -18.36 49.10 1.53
C PRO A 392 -17.95 48.42 2.85
N LYS A 393 -17.95 49.21 3.94
CA LYS A 393 -17.98 48.75 5.35
C LYS A 393 -19.34 49.08 5.95
N VAL A 394 -19.79 48.30 6.95
CA VAL A 394 -20.68 48.75 8.06
C VAL A 394 -20.23 48.03 9.34
N ASP A 395 -20.63 48.53 10.51
CA ASP A 395 -19.89 48.44 11.77
C ASP A 395 -20.33 47.37 12.80
N THR A 396 -19.48 47.27 13.83
CA THR A 396 -19.54 46.57 15.11
C THR A 396 -20.88 46.66 15.88
N ILE A 397 -21.26 45.56 16.54
CA ILE A 397 -21.93 45.60 17.86
C ILE A 397 -21.23 44.59 18.79
N ASP A 398 -20.91 45.04 20.01
CA ASP A 398 -20.36 44.25 21.11
C ASP A 398 -21.48 43.73 22.04
N ARG A 399 -21.36 42.47 22.48
CA ARG A 399 -22.00 41.92 23.70
C ARG A 399 -21.17 40.76 24.27
N GLY A 400 -20.26 41.06 25.18
CA GLY A 400 -19.65 40.04 26.04
C GLY A 400 -20.63 39.41 27.03
N LEU A 401 -20.32 38.19 27.47
CA LEU A 401 -20.90 37.55 28.66
C LEU A 401 -19.81 36.78 29.40
N THR A 402 -19.86 36.80 30.73
CA THR A 402 -18.85 36.24 31.64
C THR A 402 -19.35 34.94 32.30
N GLN A 403 -18.52 34.37 33.19
CA GLN A 403 -18.82 33.23 34.09
C GLN A 403 -18.74 31.83 33.42
N GLN A 404 -18.33 30.76 34.12
CA GLN A 404 -17.66 30.64 35.43
C GLN A 404 -16.89 29.31 35.52
N THR A 405 -15.86 29.24 36.35
CA THR A 405 -15.09 28.01 36.64
C THR A 405 -15.52 27.41 37.99
N PRO A 406 -15.77 26.09 38.09
CA PRO A 406 -15.87 25.39 39.38
C PRO A 406 -14.55 24.71 39.79
N THR A 407 -14.10 25.04 41.00
CA THR A 407 -13.23 24.25 41.90
C THR A 407 -14.05 23.16 42.63
N ALA A 408 -13.52 22.17 43.38
CA ALA A 408 -12.24 21.46 43.45
C ALA A 408 -12.34 20.36 44.56
N SER A 409 -11.51 19.32 44.52
CA SER A 409 -11.18 18.39 45.64
C SER A 409 -10.03 17.48 45.18
N SER A 410 -8.78 17.65 45.65
CA SER A 410 -8.22 17.20 46.94
C SER A 410 -7.90 15.69 46.98
N ASP A 411 -6.65 15.34 47.27
CA ASP A 411 -6.23 14.85 48.59
C ASP A 411 -4.68 14.80 48.67
N VAL A 412 -4.11 14.60 49.87
CA VAL A 412 -2.69 14.84 50.20
C VAL A 412 -2.12 13.69 51.04
N VAL A 413 -0.86 13.31 50.79
CA VAL A 413 0.00 12.58 51.74
C VAL A 413 1.43 13.16 51.66
N GLU A 414 2.11 13.30 52.81
CA GLU A 414 3.42 13.94 52.96
C GLU A 414 4.63 12.99 52.82
N GLY A 415 5.85 13.54 52.74
CA GLY A 415 7.09 12.76 52.53
C GLY A 415 8.41 13.49 52.82
N ALA A 416 8.55 14.05 54.04
CA ALA A 416 9.77 14.45 54.76
C ALA A 416 11.12 14.70 54.00
N THR A 417 11.46 15.99 53.86
CA THR A 417 12.74 16.65 54.27
C THR A 417 14.13 16.01 54.08
N SER A 418 15.07 16.77 53.50
CA SER A 418 16.33 17.15 54.20
C SER A 418 17.08 18.35 53.57
N ASP A 419 17.38 19.31 54.44
CA ASP A 419 18.56 20.21 54.56
C ASP A 419 19.03 21.15 53.44
N ASP A 420 18.98 22.46 53.77
CA ASP A 420 19.69 23.57 53.13
C ASP A 420 21.21 23.53 53.34
N VAL A 421 21.97 24.03 52.35
CA VAL A 421 23.20 24.80 52.62
C VAL A 421 23.24 26.05 51.72
N ALA A 422 22.76 27.17 52.24
CA ALA A 422 22.87 28.46 51.55
C ALA A 422 24.21 29.15 51.83
N ARG A 423 24.97 29.48 50.77
CA ARG A 423 26.00 30.54 50.78
C ARG A 423 26.04 31.24 49.42
N GLY A 424 25.53 32.47 49.38
CA GLY A 424 25.91 33.44 48.36
C GLY A 424 26.90 34.46 48.95
N ILE A 425 27.59 35.22 48.09
CA ILE A 425 27.93 36.65 48.26
C ILE A 425 28.65 37.19 47.01
N THR A 426 28.56 38.51 46.83
CA THR A 426 29.24 39.38 45.82
C THR A 426 28.86 39.23 44.35
N ARG A 427 28.69 40.41 43.72
CA ARG A 427 28.72 40.66 42.27
C ARG A 427 30.06 41.31 41.95
N ASP A 428 30.56 41.12 40.73
CA ASP A 428 31.08 42.22 39.90
C ASP A 428 30.88 41.86 38.42
N SER A 429 30.46 42.71 37.48
CA SER A 429 30.69 44.17 37.22
C SER A 429 31.88 44.47 36.30
N ALA A 430 31.95 43.82 35.12
CA ALA A 430 32.73 44.33 34.00
C ALA A 430 32.03 44.03 32.66
N GLY A 431 31.87 45.04 31.82
CA GLY A 431 31.35 44.90 30.46
C GLY A 431 32.31 45.51 29.45
N ALA A 432 32.53 44.82 28.33
CA ALA A 432 33.25 45.35 27.17
C ALA A 432 32.53 44.88 25.89
N SER A 433 32.36 45.79 24.94
CA SER A 433 31.65 45.54 23.68
C SER A 433 32.53 45.92 22.51
N ILE A 434 32.82 44.96 21.63
CA ILE A 434 33.46 45.20 20.34
C ILE A 434 32.67 44.42 19.27
N LYS A 435 32.19 45.15 18.26
CA LYS A 435 31.83 44.57 16.96
C LYS A 435 33.09 44.48 16.13
N GLU A 436 33.26 43.44 15.32
CA GLU A 436 33.95 43.62 14.05
C GLU A 436 33.40 42.73 12.94
N THR A 437 33.47 43.24 11.72
CA THR A 437 33.02 42.59 10.49
C THR A 437 34.21 42.27 9.60
N SER A 438 34.20 41.11 8.94
CA SER A 438 35.08 40.90 7.80
C SER A 438 34.50 39.94 6.76
N ARG A 439 34.41 40.42 5.52
CA ARG A 439 34.29 39.62 4.31
C ARG A 439 35.66 39.53 3.65
N ARG A 440 36.14 38.31 3.33
CA ARG A 440 37.16 37.99 2.31
C ARG A 440 36.99 36.51 1.97
N THR A 441 36.36 36.14 0.84
CA THR A 441 36.93 36.03 -0.51
C THR A 441 38.06 34.99 -0.65
N GLY A 442 37.67 33.74 -0.90
CA GLY A 442 38.25 32.88 -1.94
C GLY A 442 39.62 32.23 -1.69
N THR A 443 39.63 30.89 -1.70
CA THR A 443 40.78 30.12 -2.20
C THR A 443 40.28 28.81 -2.81
N THR A 444 40.61 28.57 -4.08
CA THR A 444 40.45 27.25 -4.72
C THR A 444 41.64 26.37 -4.36
N ALA A 445 41.39 25.15 -3.88
CA ALA A 445 42.42 24.15 -3.59
C ALA A 445 42.35 22.99 -4.59
N ASP A 446 43.48 22.35 -4.82
CA ASP A 446 43.73 21.50 -5.99
C ASP A 446 42.92 20.20 -6.10
N ARG A 447 42.76 19.74 -7.35
CA ARG A 447 42.36 18.36 -7.66
C ARG A 447 43.54 17.42 -7.42
N GLN A 448 43.46 16.56 -6.41
CA GLN A 448 44.17 15.28 -6.43
C GLN A 448 43.25 14.15 -6.90
N PRO A 449 43.72 13.22 -7.77
CA PRO A 449 42.93 12.08 -8.19
C PRO A 449 42.74 11.10 -7.03
N ALA A 450 41.50 10.64 -6.84
CA ALA A 450 41.19 9.66 -5.79
C ALA A 450 41.99 8.36 -6.01
N ARG A 451 42.80 7.96 -5.01
CA ARG A 451 43.41 6.63 -5.00
C ARG A 451 42.30 5.57 -5.02
N ARG A 452 42.31 4.69 -6.02
CA ARG A 452 41.49 3.46 -6.01
C ARG A 452 41.71 2.72 -4.69
N SER A 453 40.64 2.47 -3.96
CA SER A 453 40.63 1.56 -2.82
C SER A 453 41.04 0.16 -3.28
N LYS A 454 41.77 -0.57 -2.42
CA LYS A 454 42.04 -1.99 -2.67
C LYS A 454 40.71 -2.77 -2.57
N PRO A 455 40.48 -3.80 -3.41
CA PRO A 455 39.40 -4.75 -3.16
C PRO A 455 39.61 -5.36 -1.77
N ARG A 456 38.55 -5.42 -0.96
CA ARG A 456 38.61 -5.98 0.40
C ARG A 456 38.07 -7.41 0.41
N VAL A 457 38.55 -8.17 1.38
CA VAL A 457 38.17 -9.57 1.60
C VAL A 457 36.71 -9.60 2.09
N LYS A 458 35.91 -10.56 1.60
CA LYS A 458 34.57 -10.82 2.14
C LYS A 458 34.67 -11.02 3.66
N LYS A 459 33.87 -10.30 4.46
CA LYS A 459 33.69 -10.64 5.89
C LYS A 459 33.29 -12.12 5.96
N VAL A 460 34.02 -12.90 6.75
CA VAL A 460 33.55 -14.21 7.17
C VAL A 460 32.55 -13.96 8.30
N LEU A 461 31.38 -14.59 8.23
CA LEU A 461 30.38 -14.53 9.30
C LEU A 461 31.04 -14.95 10.63
N THR A 462 30.92 -14.09 11.64
CA THR A 462 31.36 -14.41 13.00
C THR A 462 30.26 -15.19 13.73
N ASP A 463 30.62 -15.95 14.78
CA ASP A 463 29.63 -16.66 15.63
C ASP A 463 28.80 -15.70 16.51
N SER A 464 28.91 -14.38 16.32
CA SER A 464 28.09 -13.37 17.00
C SER A 464 26.78 -13.15 16.27
N ILE A 465 25.66 -13.14 16.99
CA ILE A 465 24.33 -12.83 16.43
C ILE A 465 24.27 -11.37 15.93
N PHE A 466 25.00 -10.48 16.61
CA PHE A 466 25.05 -9.05 16.30
C PHE A 466 26.49 -8.57 16.06
N GLU A 467 26.68 -7.66 15.11
CA GLU A 467 27.93 -6.93 14.92
C GLU A 467 27.70 -5.42 15.10
N ARG A 468 28.75 -4.67 15.42
CA ARG A 468 28.67 -3.21 15.51
C ARG A 468 28.46 -2.63 14.11
N TYR A 469 27.40 -1.86 13.94
CA TYR A 469 27.12 -1.13 12.71
C TYR A 469 28.21 -0.07 12.47
N VAL A 470 28.75 -0.02 11.27
CA VAL A 470 29.71 0.98 10.81
C VAL A 470 29.34 1.39 9.39
N PRO A 471 29.12 2.69 9.10
CA PRO A 471 28.74 3.17 7.78
C PRO A 471 29.62 2.69 6.62
N GLN A 472 28.96 2.33 5.52
CA GLN A 472 29.59 1.85 4.29
C GLN A 472 28.76 2.32 3.07
N PRO A 473 29.38 2.86 2.00
CA PRO A 473 30.80 3.16 1.81
C PRO A 473 31.23 4.57 2.31
N LEU A 474 30.47 5.20 3.21
CA LEU A 474 30.51 6.65 3.43
C LEU A 474 31.73 7.17 4.22
N LEU A 475 32.84 7.42 3.53
CA LEU A 475 34.01 8.13 4.07
C LEU A 475 33.85 9.66 4.03
N ILE A 476 32.98 10.21 4.89
CA ILE A 476 32.96 11.67 5.15
C ILE A 476 34.16 12.05 6.01
N LYS A 477 34.98 12.98 5.49
CA LYS A 477 36.10 13.56 6.23
C LYS A 477 35.60 14.25 7.51
N ASN A 478 36.25 13.97 8.64
CA ASN A 478 35.96 14.47 9.98
C ASN A 478 34.60 14.06 10.60
N ALA A 479 33.84 13.13 9.99
CA ALA A 479 32.62 12.62 10.62
C ALA A 479 32.94 11.95 11.97
N GLN A 480 32.19 12.32 13.01
CA GLN A 480 32.32 11.75 14.34
C GLN A 480 31.47 10.49 14.47
N SER A 481 31.95 9.47 15.19
CA SER A 481 31.20 8.24 15.40
C SER A 481 29.96 8.45 16.26
N HIS A 482 28.89 7.72 15.95
CA HIS A 482 27.66 7.71 16.74
C HIS A 482 27.94 7.42 18.23
N PRO A 483 27.40 8.23 19.17
CA PRO A 483 27.77 8.16 20.60
C PRO A 483 27.25 6.91 21.32
N ALA A 484 26.14 6.33 20.85
CA ALA A 484 25.70 5.00 21.27
C ALA A 484 26.23 3.91 20.32
N ASN A 485 26.58 2.75 20.86
CA ASN A 485 26.96 1.57 20.05
C ASN A 485 25.74 1.07 19.26
N ILE A 486 25.66 1.44 17.99
CA ILE A 486 24.66 0.91 17.06
C ILE A 486 25.10 -0.49 16.62
N SER A 487 24.15 -1.42 16.56
CA SER A 487 24.38 -2.82 16.19
C SER A 487 23.42 -3.27 15.10
N GLU A 488 23.89 -4.15 14.24
CA GLU A 488 23.14 -4.86 13.21
C GLU A 488 23.26 -6.38 13.43
N SER A 489 22.47 -7.20 12.73
CA SER A 489 22.71 -8.65 12.73
C SER A 489 23.91 -8.98 11.84
N ALA A 490 24.66 -10.04 12.17
CA ALA A 490 25.82 -10.45 11.36
C ALA A 490 25.44 -10.79 9.90
N ALA A 491 24.19 -11.24 9.67
CA ALA A 491 23.64 -11.47 8.34
C ALA A 491 23.45 -10.18 7.51
N MET A 492 23.09 -9.06 8.15
CA MET A 492 23.01 -7.75 7.47
C MET A 492 24.41 -7.19 7.19
N SER A 493 25.34 -7.32 8.13
CA SER A 493 26.73 -6.85 7.98
C SER A 493 27.52 -7.58 6.88
N ALA A 494 26.99 -8.69 6.36
CA ALA A 494 27.54 -9.46 5.25
C ALA A 494 27.04 -8.99 3.86
N ILE A 495 26.08 -8.06 3.80
CA ILE A 495 25.50 -7.54 2.56
C ILE A 495 26.09 -6.15 2.28
N GLU A 496 26.57 -5.92 1.05
CA GLU A 496 27.01 -4.57 0.65
C GLU A 496 25.78 -3.65 0.47
N PRO A 497 25.75 -2.47 1.14
CA PRO A 497 24.66 -1.51 0.99
C PRO A 497 24.73 -0.81 -0.39
N PRO A 498 23.64 -0.14 -0.83
CA PRO A 498 23.57 0.50 -2.14
C PRO A 498 24.69 1.52 -2.38
N PRO A 499 25.22 1.66 -3.62
CA PRO A 499 26.28 2.62 -3.89
C PRO A 499 25.82 4.06 -3.67
N ILE A 500 26.60 4.82 -2.89
CA ILE A 500 26.39 6.25 -2.69
C ILE A 500 26.93 7.04 -3.89
N THR A 501 26.05 7.78 -4.55
CA THR A 501 26.33 8.74 -5.63
C THR A 501 25.95 10.17 -5.26
N TYR A 502 25.17 10.35 -4.19
CA TYR A 502 24.75 11.64 -3.67
C TYR A 502 25.78 12.27 -2.70
N LYS A 503 25.76 13.60 -2.58
CA LYS A 503 26.50 14.35 -1.56
C LYS A 503 25.56 15.36 -0.89
N PRO A 504 25.32 15.29 0.42
CA PRO A 504 24.45 16.24 1.10
C PRO A 504 25.09 17.63 1.21
N ASN A 505 24.26 18.67 1.13
CA ASN A 505 24.63 20.08 1.25
C ASN A 505 24.50 20.56 2.70
N LEU A 506 25.39 20.07 3.56
CA LEU A 506 25.42 20.38 5.00
C LEU A 506 26.62 21.29 5.35
N PRO A 507 26.47 22.26 6.27
CA PRO A 507 27.59 23.00 6.84
C PRO A 507 28.65 22.07 7.43
N GLN A 508 29.92 22.26 7.06
CA GLN A 508 31.03 21.42 7.54
C GLN A 508 31.15 21.44 9.08
N SER A 509 30.77 22.54 9.74
CA SER A 509 30.73 22.67 11.20
C SER A 509 29.74 21.71 11.89
N ILE A 510 28.72 21.20 11.21
CA ILE A 510 27.79 20.20 11.76
C ILE A 510 28.46 18.81 11.76
N ILE A 511 29.36 18.56 10.79
CA ILE A 511 30.13 17.32 10.65
C ILE A 511 31.32 17.35 11.63
N ASP A 512 32.16 18.39 11.56
CA ASP A 512 33.38 18.52 12.36
C ASP A 512 33.12 18.47 13.87
N ASN A 513 32.01 19.09 14.33
CA ASN A 513 31.63 19.12 15.75
C ASN A 513 30.75 17.92 16.18
N GLY A 514 30.48 16.95 15.30
CA GLY A 514 29.65 15.77 15.64
C GLY A 514 28.18 16.08 15.98
N VAL A 515 27.64 17.20 15.52
CA VAL A 515 26.22 17.56 15.69
C VAL A 515 25.31 16.57 14.94
N LEU A 516 25.83 16.07 13.81
CA LEU A 516 25.44 14.81 13.18
C LEU A 516 26.59 13.81 13.28
N SER A 517 26.25 12.55 13.53
CA SER A 517 27.19 11.42 13.54
C SER A 517 27.28 10.71 12.17
N ASP A 518 28.31 9.88 12.00
CA ASP A 518 28.55 9.03 10.83
C ASP A 518 27.29 8.25 10.36
N VAL A 519 26.60 7.54 11.25
CA VAL A 519 25.36 6.78 10.96
C VAL A 519 24.22 7.70 10.49
N GLN A 520 24.10 8.89 11.10
CA GLN A 520 23.04 9.85 10.74
C GLN A 520 23.34 10.52 9.39
N LEU A 521 24.61 10.86 9.12
CA LEU A 521 25.07 11.40 7.84
C LEU A 521 24.85 10.40 6.70
N GLU A 522 24.99 9.10 6.96
CA GLU A 522 24.69 8.04 6.01
C GLU A 522 23.20 7.96 5.67
N ALA A 523 22.33 7.92 6.68
CA ALA A 523 20.88 7.96 6.48
C ALA A 523 20.43 9.23 5.72
N ILE A 524 21.01 10.40 6.03
CA ILE A 524 20.75 11.65 5.29
C ILE A 524 21.23 11.55 3.83
N THR A 525 22.37 10.91 3.59
CA THR A 525 22.93 10.74 2.24
C THR A 525 22.06 9.82 1.38
N TYR A 526 21.60 8.69 1.91
CA TYR A 526 20.65 7.82 1.20
C TYR A 526 19.27 8.48 1.02
N ALA A 527 18.81 9.26 1.99
CA ALA A 527 17.57 10.04 1.86
C ALA A 527 17.67 11.07 0.72
N GLY A 528 18.72 11.88 0.68
CA GLY A 528 18.96 12.83 -0.41
C GLY A 528 19.12 12.16 -1.78
N GLN A 529 19.76 10.98 -1.83
CA GLN A 529 19.82 10.12 -3.02
C GLN A 529 18.45 9.56 -3.45
N SER A 530 17.47 9.50 -2.54
CA SER A 530 16.08 9.20 -2.86
C SER A 530 15.36 10.45 -3.38
N HIS A 531 15.50 11.57 -2.66
CA HIS A 531 14.87 12.85 -3.01
C HIS A 531 15.46 13.54 -4.26
N SER A 532 16.47 12.96 -4.90
CA SER A 532 16.97 13.33 -6.23
C SER A 532 16.34 12.53 -7.37
N GLN A 533 15.51 11.52 -7.08
CA GLN A 533 14.93 10.61 -8.07
C GLN A 533 13.41 10.80 -8.20
N THR A 534 12.95 10.84 -9.44
CA THR A 534 11.53 10.97 -9.80
C THR A 534 10.96 9.59 -10.15
N LEU A 535 9.80 9.25 -9.58
CA LEU A 535 9.05 8.02 -9.86
C LEU A 535 8.28 8.13 -11.20
N PRO A 536 7.82 7.01 -11.80
CA PRO A 536 7.06 7.05 -13.05
C PRO A 536 5.82 7.94 -13.01
N ASN A 537 5.14 8.00 -11.85
CA ASN A 537 4.00 8.89 -11.58
C ASN A 537 4.39 10.37 -11.33
N LYS A 538 5.62 10.78 -11.69
CA LYS A 538 6.21 12.13 -11.57
C LYS A 538 6.43 12.66 -10.15
N HIS A 539 6.16 11.88 -9.10
CA HIS A 539 6.47 12.27 -7.72
C HIS A 539 7.94 12.02 -7.35
N THR A 540 8.46 12.79 -6.40
CA THR A 540 9.78 12.53 -5.78
C THR A 540 9.74 11.23 -4.98
N ARG A 541 10.76 10.36 -5.10
CA ARG A 541 10.84 9.15 -4.28
C ARG A 541 11.14 9.50 -2.82
N GLY A 542 10.29 9.02 -1.91
CA GLY A 542 10.50 9.16 -0.46
C GLY A 542 11.63 8.29 0.09
N PHE A 543 11.84 8.36 1.39
CA PHE A 543 12.82 7.56 2.13
C PHE A 543 12.23 7.10 3.47
N PHE A 544 12.46 5.85 3.85
CA PHE A 544 11.95 5.26 5.09
C PHE A 544 13.10 4.90 6.03
N LEU A 545 13.09 5.47 7.24
CA LEU A 545 14.12 5.27 8.26
C LEU A 545 13.61 4.32 9.36
N GLY A 546 13.66 3.02 9.10
CA GLY A 546 13.20 1.96 10.00
C GLY A 546 14.21 1.54 11.09
N ASP A 547 15.06 2.45 11.56
CA ASP A 547 16.10 2.12 12.55
C ASP A 547 15.56 1.93 13.99
N GLY A 548 16.40 1.44 14.89
CA GLY A 548 16.06 1.19 16.30
C GLY A 548 15.89 2.47 17.14
N THR A 549 15.54 2.33 18.42
CA THR A 549 15.66 3.43 19.38
C THR A 549 17.15 3.78 19.60
N GLY A 550 17.44 5.00 20.06
CA GLY A 550 18.81 5.45 20.35
C GLY A 550 19.64 5.96 19.16
N VAL A 551 19.27 5.69 17.91
CA VAL A 551 19.97 6.20 16.69
C VAL A 551 19.71 7.70 16.44
N GLY A 552 18.72 8.28 17.12
CA GLY A 552 18.43 9.72 17.07
C GLY A 552 17.63 10.17 15.84
N LYS A 553 16.62 9.41 15.41
CA LYS A 553 15.74 9.71 14.25
C LYS A 553 15.36 11.19 14.07
N GLY A 554 14.98 11.91 15.13
CA GLY A 554 14.65 13.35 15.03
C GLY A 554 15.82 14.20 14.52
N ARG A 555 17.04 13.92 14.98
CA ARG A 555 18.28 14.54 14.48
C ARG A 555 18.51 14.21 13.00
N THR A 556 18.29 12.96 12.59
CA THR A 556 18.41 12.52 11.19
C THR A 556 17.38 13.21 10.29
N ILE A 557 16.11 13.26 10.71
CA ILE A 557 15.01 13.95 9.99
C ILE A 557 15.34 15.43 9.82
N THR A 558 15.82 16.10 10.87
CA THR A 558 16.28 17.49 10.77
C THR A 558 17.42 17.64 9.77
N GLY A 559 18.37 16.70 9.72
CA GLY A 559 19.47 16.71 8.75
C GLY A 559 19.01 16.54 7.30
N ILE A 560 18.02 15.68 7.05
CA ILE A 560 17.35 15.53 5.76
C ILE A 560 16.67 16.85 5.37
N ILE A 561 16.00 17.51 6.32
CA ILE A 561 15.32 18.78 6.12
C ILE A 561 16.33 19.91 5.82
N LEU A 562 17.45 20.00 6.54
CA LEU A 562 18.51 21.00 6.28
C LEU A 562 19.16 20.81 4.90
N ASP A 563 19.46 19.56 4.53
CA ASP A 563 19.97 19.22 3.19
C ASP A 563 19.00 19.67 2.08
N ASN A 564 17.70 19.44 2.26
CA ASN A 564 16.66 19.92 1.33
C ASN A 564 16.54 21.46 1.32
N TYR A 565 16.57 22.11 2.48
CA TYR A 565 16.49 23.56 2.63
C TYR A 565 17.67 24.29 1.97
N ASN A 566 18.85 23.68 2.01
CA ASN A 566 20.07 24.15 1.33
C ASN A 566 20.10 23.81 -0.18
N GLN A 567 19.18 22.98 -0.67
CA GLN A 567 18.87 22.80 -2.10
C GLN A 567 17.70 23.69 -2.58
N GLY A 568 17.21 24.61 -1.72
CA GLY A 568 16.12 25.53 -2.06
C GLY A 568 14.70 25.00 -1.81
N ARG A 569 14.54 23.81 -1.22
CA ARG A 569 13.24 23.30 -0.76
C ARG A 569 12.92 23.89 0.62
N LYS A 570 12.44 25.13 0.64
CA LYS A 570 12.34 25.98 1.84
C LYS A 570 11.26 25.65 2.86
N ARG A 571 10.38 24.70 2.55
CA ARG A 571 9.20 24.34 3.33
C ARG A 571 9.21 22.84 3.62
N ALA A 572 8.96 22.45 4.85
CA ALA A 572 8.69 21.06 5.21
C ALA A 572 7.67 20.96 6.35
N ILE A 573 7.02 19.81 6.46
CA ILE A 573 5.98 19.51 7.45
C ILE A 573 6.46 18.32 8.28
N TRP A 574 6.49 18.48 9.60
CA TRP A 574 6.87 17.45 10.56
C TRP A 574 5.61 16.87 11.21
N VAL A 575 5.11 15.76 10.66
CA VAL A 575 4.03 15.01 11.31
C VAL A 575 4.62 14.13 12.42
N SER A 576 4.16 14.33 13.65
CA SER A 576 4.47 13.48 14.81
C SER A 576 3.21 12.83 15.36
N GLU A 577 3.33 11.62 15.91
CA GLU A 577 2.22 10.87 16.51
C GLU A 577 1.46 11.67 17.59
N ASN A 578 2.20 12.38 18.44
CA ASN A 578 1.64 13.10 19.57
C ASN A 578 2.40 14.41 19.87
N LYS A 579 1.70 15.36 20.51
CA LYS A 579 2.22 16.70 20.87
C LYS A 579 3.42 16.66 21.84
N GLY A 580 3.62 15.55 22.56
CA GLY A 580 4.76 15.35 23.45
C GLY A 580 6.12 15.31 22.76
N LEU A 581 6.15 15.08 21.43
CA LEU A 581 7.37 15.06 20.61
C LEU A 581 7.76 16.45 20.06
N LEU A 582 6.93 17.48 20.24
CA LEU A 582 7.24 18.85 19.79
C LEU A 582 8.52 19.44 20.44
N PRO A 583 8.83 19.20 21.74
CA PRO A 583 10.09 19.64 22.33
C PRO A 583 11.32 18.95 21.72
N ASP A 584 11.23 17.65 21.38
CA ASP A 584 12.28 16.90 20.69
C ASP A 584 12.55 17.48 19.30
N ALA A 585 11.50 17.71 18.51
CA ALA A 585 11.61 18.35 17.20
C ALA A 585 12.25 19.74 17.32
N LYS A 586 11.84 20.57 18.30
CA LYS A 586 12.42 21.89 18.55
C LYS A 586 13.89 21.83 19.00
N ARG A 587 14.28 20.84 19.82
CA ARG A 587 15.68 20.60 20.19
C ARG A 587 16.53 20.29 18.96
N ASP A 588 16.10 19.33 18.15
CA ASP A 588 16.92 18.83 17.05
C ASP A 588 16.97 19.82 15.88
N VAL A 589 15.88 20.56 15.60
CA VAL A 589 15.89 21.70 14.68
C VAL A 589 16.85 22.80 15.16
N LYS A 590 16.79 23.18 16.45
CA LYS A 590 17.75 24.14 17.03
C LYS A 590 19.20 23.67 16.92
N ALA A 591 19.47 22.36 17.04
CA ALA A 591 20.81 21.82 16.95
C ALA A 591 21.44 21.98 15.55
N LEU A 592 20.65 21.96 14.47
CA LEU A 592 21.15 22.07 13.09
C LEU A 592 20.95 23.45 12.44
N PHE A 593 19.80 24.09 12.69
CA PHE A 593 19.47 25.40 12.14
C PHE A 593 19.90 26.56 13.05
N GLY A 594 20.27 26.29 14.30
CA GLY A 594 20.55 27.30 15.33
C GLY A 594 19.29 27.89 15.99
N ASP A 595 18.13 27.80 15.32
CA ASP A 595 16.87 28.40 15.76
C ASP A 595 15.71 27.38 15.83
N SER A 596 15.02 27.35 16.96
CA SER A 596 13.79 26.58 17.20
C SER A 596 12.50 27.32 16.80
N SER A 597 12.55 28.63 16.49
CA SER A 597 11.38 29.41 16.07
C SER A 597 10.85 28.98 14.70
N LEU A 598 11.73 28.39 13.87
CA LEU A 598 11.40 27.74 12.61
C LEU A 598 10.36 26.62 12.74
N VAL A 599 10.11 26.05 13.93
CA VAL A 599 9.10 25.01 14.18
C VAL A 599 7.81 25.64 14.69
N MET A 600 6.81 25.72 13.81
CA MET A 600 5.55 26.44 13.98
C MET A 600 4.40 25.44 14.25
N PRO A 601 4.12 25.10 15.53
CA PRO A 601 3.23 23.98 15.86
C PRO A 601 1.82 24.18 15.34
N PHE A 602 1.38 23.27 14.46
CA PHE A 602 0.03 23.27 13.90
C PHE A 602 -0.86 22.26 14.62
N GLU A 603 -1.57 22.73 15.64
CA GLU A 603 -2.67 21.98 16.26
C GLU A 603 -3.90 22.10 15.37
N GLY A 604 -4.17 21.02 14.60
CA GLY A 604 -5.12 21.02 13.49
C GLY A 604 -6.49 21.60 13.82
N GLY A 605 -6.80 22.76 13.24
CA GLY A 605 -8.15 23.33 13.28
C GLY A 605 -9.18 22.41 12.61
N LYS A 606 -10.47 22.63 12.86
CA LYS A 606 -11.58 21.78 12.38
C LYS A 606 -11.81 21.75 10.85
N LYS A 607 -10.84 22.19 10.05
CA LYS A 607 -10.81 22.12 8.58
C LYS A 607 -9.37 21.94 8.09
N ALA A 608 -9.14 21.06 7.12
CA ALA A 608 -7.86 20.91 6.43
C ALA A 608 -7.58 22.05 5.43
N ASP A 609 -8.59 22.90 5.16
CA ASP A 609 -8.58 23.94 4.12
C ASP A 609 -7.73 25.19 4.46
N VAL A 610 -7.03 25.19 5.60
CA VAL A 610 -6.21 26.33 6.03
C VAL A 610 -4.90 26.35 5.25
N SER A 611 -4.84 27.18 4.21
CA SER A 611 -3.63 27.40 3.42
C SER A 611 -2.47 27.88 4.29
N LEU A 612 -1.38 27.11 4.30
CA LEU A 612 -0.15 27.45 5.01
C LEU A 612 0.49 28.69 4.37
N SER A 613 0.39 29.84 5.05
CA SER A 613 0.77 31.17 4.53
C SER A 613 2.26 31.46 4.46
N ASN A 614 3.10 30.55 4.97
CA ASN A 614 4.51 30.84 5.22
C ASN A 614 5.38 30.25 4.11
N ASP A 615 6.14 31.11 3.42
CA ASP A 615 6.97 30.77 2.25
C ASP A 615 8.22 29.96 2.61
N GLU A 616 8.74 30.13 3.82
CA GLU A 616 9.81 29.32 4.41
C GLU A 616 9.42 28.81 5.81
N GLY A 617 10.04 27.70 6.24
CA GLY A 617 9.98 27.21 7.63
C GLY A 617 9.52 25.75 7.78
N LEU A 618 9.34 25.35 9.04
CA LEU A 618 8.86 24.04 9.47
C LEU A 618 7.49 24.15 10.15
N LEU A 619 6.55 23.32 9.71
CA LEU A 619 5.28 23.11 10.40
C LEU A 619 5.38 21.90 11.33
#